data_AF-W1XEA4-F1
#
_entry.id   AF-W1XEA4-F1
#
_cell.length_a   1.000
_cell.length_b   1.000
_cell.length_c   1.000
_cell.angle_alpha   90.00
_cell.angle_beta   90.00
_cell.angle_gamma   90.00
#
_symmetry.space_group_name_H-M   'P 1'
#
loop_
_entity.id
_entity.type
_entity.pdbx_description
1 polymer ?
#
loop_
_entity_poly.entity_id
_entity_poly.type
_entity_poly.pdbx_seq_one_letter_code
_entity_poly.pdbx_strand_id
1 'polypeptide(L)'
;MIAMNMPMTERIKAGKLFTDMCEGLPEKRLRGKTLMYEFNHSHPSEVEKRESLLKEMFATVGENAWIEPPVYFSYGSNIHIGRNFYANFNLTIVDDYTVTIGDNVLIAPNVTLSVTGHP
;
A
#
# COMPACT_ATOMS: atom_id res chain seq x y z
N MET A 1 -27.69 1.55 -28.78
CA MET A 1 -26.81 0.86 -27.82
C MET A 1 -26.07 1.93 -27.04
N ILE A 2 -26.39 2.12 -25.77
CA ILE A 2 -25.64 3.02 -24.89
C ILE A 2 -24.35 2.28 -24.54
N ALA A 3 -23.20 2.81 -24.94
CA ALA A 3 -21.92 2.25 -24.53
C ALA A 3 -21.88 2.29 -23.00
N MET A 4 -21.91 1.12 -22.34
CA MET A 4 -21.64 1.06 -20.90
C MET A 4 -20.19 1.51 -20.72
N ASN A 5 -20.00 2.65 -20.06
CA ASN A 5 -18.67 3.13 -19.69
C ASN A 5 -18.00 2.04 -18.84
N MET A 6 -16.79 1.65 -19.24
CA MET A 6 -15.95 0.68 -18.50
C MET A 6 -15.81 1.11 -17.02
N PRO A 7 -16.09 0.23 -16.04
CA PRO A 7 -15.88 0.51 -14.63
C PRO A 7 -14.46 0.99 -14.34
N MET A 8 -14.27 1.87 -13.36
CA MET A 8 -12.96 2.42 -12.99
C MET A 8 -12.00 1.31 -12.59
N THR A 9 -12.47 0.29 -11.87
CA THR A 9 -11.68 -0.90 -11.54
C THR A 9 -11.15 -1.66 -12.77
N GLU A 10 -11.92 -1.73 -13.86
CA GLU A 10 -11.44 -2.30 -15.13
C GLU A 10 -10.50 -1.36 -15.87
N ARG A 11 -10.72 -0.04 -15.78
CA ARG A 11 -9.85 0.98 -16.39
C ARG A 11 -8.44 0.95 -15.78
N ILE A 12 -8.34 0.83 -14.45
CA ILE A 12 -7.06 0.67 -13.73
C ILE A 12 -6.30 -0.54 -14.28
N LYS A 13 -6.95 -1.72 -14.33
CA LYS A 13 -6.35 -2.96 -14.85
C LYS A 13 -5.91 -2.86 -16.31
N ALA A 14 -6.66 -2.10 -17.10
CA ALA A 14 -6.37 -1.85 -18.52
C ALA A 14 -5.36 -0.72 -18.76
N GLY A 15 -4.80 -0.10 -17.72
CA GLY A 15 -3.86 1.01 -17.86
C GLY A 15 -4.46 2.29 -18.46
N LYS A 16 -5.78 2.48 -18.34
CA LYS A 16 -6.50 3.65 -18.82
C LYS A 16 -6.63 4.68 -17.70
N LEU A 17 -6.76 5.96 -18.07
CA LEU A 17 -7.12 7.03 -17.12
C LEU A 17 -8.36 6.63 -16.31
N PHE A 18 -8.41 6.98 -15.04
CA PHE A 18 -9.51 6.67 -14.14
C PHE A 18 -9.65 7.75 -13.06
N THR A 19 -10.73 7.68 -12.28
CA THR A 19 -10.90 8.40 -11.02
C THR A 19 -11.41 7.44 -9.96
N ASP A 20 -11.16 7.73 -8.68
CA ASP A 20 -11.25 6.75 -7.59
C ASP A 20 -12.30 7.13 -6.52
N MET A 21 -13.31 7.91 -6.91
CA MET A 21 -14.39 8.41 -6.04
C MET A 21 -15.66 7.55 -6.10
N CYS A 22 -15.57 6.34 -6.62
CA CYS A 22 -16.68 5.41 -6.79
C CYS A 22 -16.23 3.95 -6.56
N GLU A 23 -17.13 2.98 -6.74
CA GLU A 23 -16.83 1.53 -6.73
C GLU A 23 -16.23 1.02 -5.40
N GLY A 24 -16.52 1.69 -4.29
CA GLY A 24 -15.97 1.33 -2.98
C GLY A 24 -14.50 1.70 -2.79
N LEU A 25 -13.89 2.40 -3.76
CA LEU A 25 -12.47 2.77 -3.72
C LEU A 25 -12.15 3.75 -2.58
N PRO A 26 -12.96 4.79 -2.30
CA PRO A 26 -12.74 5.67 -1.14
C PRO A 26 -12.78 4.91 0.19
N GLU A 27 -13.72 3.99 0.35
CA GLU A 27 -13.90 3.19 1.56
C GLU A 27 -12.72 2.22 1.77
N LYS A 28 -12.21 1.64 0.69
CA LYS A 28 -10.98 0.83 0.72
C LYS A 28 -9.77 1.66 1.14
N ARG A 29 -9.60 2.89 0.61
CA ARG A 29 -8.53 3.80 1.05
C ARG A 29 -8.67 4.13 2.53
N LEU A 30 -9.89 4.42 2.99
CA LEU A 30 -10.14 4.73 4.40
C LEU A 30 -9.71 3.58 5.31
N ARG A 31 -10.09 2.33 5.00
CA ARG A 31 -9.65 1.15 5.75
C ARG A 31 -8.13 1.07 5.85
N GLY A 32 -7.42 1.18 4.73
CA GLY A 32 -5.96 1.15 4.70
C GLY A 32 -5.33 2.26 5.54
N LYS A 33 -5.83 3.49 5.39
CA LYS A 33 -5.32 4.66 6.12
C LYS A 33 -5.59 4.60 7.63
N THR A 34 -6.64 3.90 8.08
CA THR A 34 -6.87 3.65 9.51
C THR A 34 -5.77 2.75 10.09
N LEU A 35 -5.45 1.64 9.43
CA LEU A 35 -4.37 0.75 9.89
C LEU A 35 -2.99 1.43 9.82
N MET A 36 -2.75 2.21 8.76
CA MET A 36 -1.57 3.05 8.61
C MET A 36 -1.42 4.03 9.79
N TYR A 37 -2.52 4.66 10.22
CA TYR A 37 -2.53 5.56 11.36
C TYR A 37 -2.13 4.83 12.66
N GLU A 38 -2.72 3.67 12.92
CA GLU A 38 -2.40 2.85 14.09
C GLU A 38 -0.94 2.41 14.12
N PHE A 39 -0.40 2.00 12.98
CA PHE A 39 1.00 1.63 12.84
C PHE A 39 1.93 2.82 13.10
N ASN A 40 1.66 3.96 12.47
CA ASN A 40 2.48 5.18 12.58
C ASN A 40 2.47 5.78 13.99
N HIS A 41 1.40 5.59 14.76
CA HIS A 41 1.28 6.11 16.13
C HIS A 41 1.51 5.05 17.21
N SER A 42 1.88 3.83 16.84
CA SER A 42 2.24 2.79 17.79
C SER A 42 3.52 3.17 18.54
N HIS A 43 3.57 2.89 19.85
CA HIS A 43 4.77 3.12 20.64
C HIS A 43 5.90 2.18 20.18
N PRO A 44 7.18 2.59 20.19
CA PRO A 44 8.28 1.75 19.73
C PRO A 44 8.41 0.39 20.44
N SER A 45 7.84 0.26 21.66
CA SER A 45 7.81 -1.01 22.40
C SER A 45 6.68 -1.95 22.00
N GLU A 46 5.72 -1.53 21.17
CA GLU A 46 4.59 -2.35 20.72
C GLU A 46 5.00 -3.22 19.52
N VAL A 47 6.06 -4.03 19.66
CA VAL A 47 6.67 -4.79 18.56
C VAL A 47 5.68 -5.78 17.95
N GLU A 48 4.99 -6.57 18.78
CA GLU A 48 4.06 -7.61 18.34
C GLU A 48 2.86 -7.02 17.60
N LYS A 49 2.39 -5.85 18.06
CA LYS A 49 1.31 -5.10 17.41
C LYS A 49 1.76 -4.55 16.05
N ARG A 50 2.98 -4.03 15.95
CA ARG A 50 3.54 -3.58 14.66
C ARG A 50 3.64 -4.74 13.68
N GLU A 51 4.08 -5.91 14.12
CA GLU A 51 4.13 -7.11 13.30
C GLU A 51 2.75 -7.58 12.84
N SER A 52 1.72 -7.54 13.70
CA SER A 52 0.35 -7.89 13.32
C SER A 52 -0.22 -6.90 12.31
N LEU A 53 -0.03 -5.59 12.56
CA LEU A 53 -0.48 -4.53 11.67
C LEU A 53 0.13 -4.64 10.27
N LEU A 54 1.41 -5.00 10.13
CA LEU A 54 2.02 -5.22 8.81
C LEU A 54 1.25 -6.27 7.99
N LYS A 55 0.84 -7.37 8.62
CA LYS A 55 0.08 -8.46 7.97
C LYS A 55 -1.35 -8.05 7.61
N GLU A 56 -1.92 -7.08 8.32
CA GLU A 56 -3.26 -6.55 8.04
C GLU A 56 -3.24 -5.41 7.01
N MET A 57 -2.20 -4.58 6.99
CA MET A 57 -2.04 -3.44 6.09
C MET A 57 -1.83 -3.88 4.64
N PHE A 58 -0.96 -4.87 4.42
CA PHE A 58 -0.51 -5.26 3.08
C PHE A 58 -1.18 -6.54 2.58
N ALA A 59 -1.24 -6.67 1.25
CA ALA A 59 -1.88 -7.82 0.61
C ALA A 59 -1.15 -9.13 0.90
N THR A 60 0.19 -9.07 0.98
CA THR A 60 1.05 -10.19 1.32
C THR A 60 2.31 -9.68 1.99
N VAL A 61 2.74 -10.35 3.05
CA VAL A 61 3.99 -10.05 3.76
C VAL A 61 4.73 -11.35 4.00
N GLY A 62 5.94 -11.46 3.47
CA GLY A 62 6.82 -12.59 3.73
C GLY A 62 7.37 -12.58 5.16
N GLU A 63 8.00 -13.69 5.55
CA GLU A 63 8.68 -13.81 6.84
C GLU A 63 9.77 -12.74 7.01
N ASN A 64 10.00 -12.32 8.26
CA ASN A 64 11.05 -11.38 8.66
C ASN A 64 10.97 -10.00 7.95
N ALA A 65 9.77 -9.49 7.72
CA ALA A 65 9.59 -8.13 7.20
C ALA A 65 9.67 -7.09 8.32
N TRP A 66 10.35 -5.98 8.05
CA TRP A 66 10.46 -4.83 8.96
C TRP A 66 10.24 -3.51 8.21
N ILE A 67 9.47 -2.62 8.80
CA ILE A 67 9.28 -1.26 8.31
C ILE A 67 9.42 -0.32 9.48
N GLU A 68 10.33 0.66 9.36
CA GLU A 68 10.43 1.75 10.31
C GLU A 68 9.29 2.76 10.11
N PRO A 69 8.44 3.03 11.13
CA PRO A 69 7.43 4.07 11.03
C PRO A 69 8.06 5.48 10.96
N PRO A 70 7.40 6.44 10.28
CA PRO A 70 6.11 6.28 9.63
C PRO A 70 6.23 5.66 8.23
N VAL A 71 5.15 4.99 7.81
CA VAL A 71 4.91 4.51 6.44
C VAL A 71 3.67 5.18 5.86
N TYR A 72 3.67 5.42 4.55
CA TYR A 72 2.58 6.08 3.85
C TYR A 72 2.14 5.29 2.62
N PHE A 73 0.83 5.08 2.45
CA PHE A 73 0.29 4.44 1.25
C PHE A 73 -1.14 4.88 0.91
N SER A 74 -1.61 4.58 -0.32
CA SER A 74 -2.97 4.89 -0.76
C SER A 74 -3.98 3.85 -0.24
N TYR A 75 -3.69 2.57 -0.40
CA TYR A 75 -4.57 1.44 -0.07
C TYR A 75 -3.93 0.41 0.87
N GLY A 76 -2.62 0.15 0.75
CA GLY A 76 -1.90 -0.90 1.48
C GLY A 76 -2.15 -2.29 0.88
N SER A 77 -3.43 -2.64 0.71
CA SER A 77 -3.90 -3.91 0.15
C SER A 77 -3.56 -4.20 -1.32
N ASN A 78 -2.83 -3.32 -2.02
CA ASN A 78 -2.27 -3.59 -3.35
C ASN A 78 -0.77 -3.93 -3.31
N ILE A 79 -0.16 -3.90 -2.12
CA ILE A 79 1.27 -4.08 -1.93
C ILE A 79 1.55 -5.52 -1.51
N HIS A 80 2.43 -6.19 -2.25
CA HIS A 80 2.92 -7.54 -1.97
C HIS A 80 4.41 -7.49 -1.66
N ILE A 81 4.80 -7.99 -0.49
CA ILE A 81 6.17 -7.93 0.04
C ILE A 81 6.69 -9.36 0.22
N GLY A 82 7.90 -9.62 -0.31
CA GLY A 82 8.64 -10.86 -0.12
C GLY A 82 9.23 -11.03 1.30
N ARG A 83 10.14 -11.99 1.44
CA ARG A 83 10.81 -12.31 2.72
C ARG A 83 12.01 -11.41 2.97
N ASN A 84 12.39 -11.25 4.25
CA ASN A 84 13.56 -10.48 4.68
C ASN A 84 13.55 -9.04 4.14
N PHE A 85 12.37 -8.43 4.08
CA PHE A 85 12.19 -7.07 3.61
C PHE A 85 12.55 -6.09 4.74
N TYR A 86 13.28 -5.03 4.39
CA TYR A 86 13.52 -3.92 5.29
C TYR A 86 13.26 -2.59 4.58
N ALA A 87 12.42 -1.77 5.18
CA ALA A 87 12.25 -0.38 4.81
C ALA A 87 12.57 0.54 5.98
N ASN A 88 13.40 1.55 5.70
CA ASN A 88 13.72 2.60 6.65
C ASN A 88 12.65 3.72 6.64
N PHE A 89 12.85 4.75 7.45
CA PHE A 89 11.88 5.80 7.74
C PHE A 89 11.25 6.43 6.49
N ASN A 90 9.97 6.79 6.61
CA ASN A 90 9.23 7.58 5.62
C ASN A 90 9.10 6.91 4.24
N LEU A 91 9.01 5.58 4.20
CA LEU A 91 8.61 4.88 2.98
C LEU A 91 7.23 5.34 2.54
N THR A 92 7.11 5.84 1.31
CA THR A 92 5.86 6.24 0.69
C THR A 92 5.57 5.37 -0.53
N ILE A 93 4.38 4.76 -0.60
CA ILE A 93 3.96 3.91 -1.70
C ILE A 93 2.57 4.33 -2.18
N VAL A 94 2.51 5.04 -3.31
CA VAL A 94 1.24 5.34 -4.00
C VAL A 94 0.83 4.09 -4.79
N ASP A 95 -0.01 3.26 -4.17
CA ASP A 95 -0.40 1.92 -4.63
C ASP A 95 -1.85 1.89 -5.16
N ASP A 96 -2.24 2.81 -6.04
CA ASP A 96 -3.58 2.75 -6.68
C ASP A 96 -3.77 1.50 -7.55
N TYR A 97 -2.66 0.83 -7.87
CA TYR A 97 -2.62 -0.51 -8.44
C TYR A 97 -1.44 -1.32 -7.87
N THR A 98 -1.27 -2.57 -8.34
CA THR A 98 -0.37 -3.56 -7.74
C THR A 98 1.08 -3.08 -7.63
N VAL A 99 1.65 -3.24 -6.44
CA VAL A 99 3.09 -3.11 -6.16
C VAL A 99 3.61 -4.47 -5.71
N THR A 100 4.73 -4.92 -6.29
CA THR A 100 5.37 -6.18 -5.91
C THR A 100 6.83 -5.94 -5.57
N ILE A 101 7.21 -6.31 -4.35
CA ILE A 101 8.57 -6.22 -3.81
C ILE A 101 9.07 -7.64 -3.56
N GLY A 102 10.25 -7.97 -4.08
CA GLY A 102 10.84 -9.29 -3.96
C GLY A 102 11.44 -9.60 -2.58
N ASP A 103 12.16 -10.73 -2.52
CA ASP A 103 12.89 -11.16 -1.32
C ASP A 103 14.19 -10.35 -1.12
N ASN A 104 14.58 -10.14 0.15
CA ASN A 104 15.83 -9.48 0.58
C ASN A 104 16.00 -8.04 0.08
N VAL A 105 14.89 -7.32 -0.15
CA VAL A 105 14.92 -5.93 -0.57
C VAL A 105 15.19 -5.01 0.63
N LEU A 106 16.16 -4.10 0.47
CA LEU A 106 16.48 -3.05 1.42
C LEU A 106 16.12 -1.69 0.83
N ILE A 107 15.28 -0.92 1.54
CA ILE A 107 14.86 0.43 1.13
C ILE A 107 15.40 1.46 2.12
N ALA A 108 16.08 2.47 1.59
CA ALA A 108 16.65 3.59 2.34
C ALA A 108 15.56 4.57 2.86
N PRO A 109 15.89 5.52 3.74
CA PRO A 109 14.93 6.52 4.22
C PRO A 109 14.41 7.43 3.10
N ASN A 110 13.17 7.91 3.24
CA ASN A 110 12.52 8.89 2.35
C ASN A 110 12.40 8.42 0.88
N VAL A 111 12.20 7.12 0.66
CA VAL A 111 11.94 6.57 -0.67
C VAL A 111 10.45 6.66 -1.00
N THR A 112 10.16 7.09 -2.22
CA THR A 112 8.81 7.13 -2.79
C THR A 112 8.70 6.18 -3.97
N LEU A 113 7.72 5.29 -3.92
CA LEU A 113 7.26 4.45 -5.03
C LEU A 113 5.88 4.95 -5.46
N SER A 114 5.65 5.08 -6.76
CA SER A 114 4.33 5.44 -7.29
C SER A 114 4.04 4.64 -8.55
N VAL A 115 2.92 3.91 -8.55
CA VAL A 115 2.38 3.31 -9.78
C VAL A 115 1.50 4.28 -10.56
N THR A 116 1.17 5.41 -9.93
CA THR A 116 0.21 6.40 -10.44
C THR A 116 0.93 7.63 -10.98
N GLY A 117 0.38 8.20 -12.04
CA GLY A 117 0.80 9.47 -12.62
C GLY A 117 -0.41 10.22 -13.20
N HIS A 118 -0.15 11.42 -13.73
CA HIS A 118 -1.15 12.26 -14.39
C HIS A 118 -0.66 12.65 -15.80
N PRO A 119 -1.58 12.80 -16.80
CA PRO A 119 -1.26 13.38 -18.11
C PRO A 119 -0.74 14.81 -18.06
#